data_AF-A0A0F9FJL1-F1
#
_entry.id   AF-A0A0F9FJL1-F1
#
_cell.length_a   1.000
_cell.length_b   1.000
_cell.length_c   1.000
_cell.angle_alpha   90.00
_cell.angle_beta   90.00
_cell.angle_gamma   90.00
#
_symmetry.space_group_name_H-M   'P 1'
#
loop_
_entity.id
_entity.type
_entity.pdbx_description
1 polymer ?
#
loop_
_entity_poly.entity_id
_entity_poly.type
_entity_poly.pdbx_seq_one_letter_code
_entity_poly.pdbx_strand_id
1 'polypeptide(L)'
;MIKTAVISEDGNYRYILGRDWERSKGNCLFIMLNPSVADAGVDDPTIKRCIGFAKRFGYGSLTVVNLFAFRATDSKMLPHLHPLTLFGPDNTKHIMAASKNSSLVIVGWGNGPTGLERLLEVQAKCVLEWLEERAIYCLGKTRLGNPKHPLYLKGDVELIPFNRVLLKRRIKMFDEPIRSFREEYEFLSNPYKCRVLFNGIWYPSSEHAYQASKTVITSIRKNMAKIRGWRDVKRRGNKVQLRRHWEEKKDHFMYRIVKAKFKQNKDLLIKLIATGEAHLEEGNDWGDTYWGTVNGQGQNCLGTILMRVREELQ
;
A
#
# COMPACT_ATOMS: atom_id res chain seq x y z
N MET A 1 9.17 7.09 31.45
CA MET A 1 9.03 6.52 30.09
C MET A 1 8.50 7.61 29.18
N ILE A 2 9.20 7.92 28.09
CA ILE A 2 8.75 8.90 27.09
C ILE A 2 7.71 8.22 26.20
N LYS A 3 6.61 8.94 25.93
CA LYS A 3 5.50 8.48 25.08
C LYS A 3 5.40 9.36 23.85
N THR A 4 5.34 8.76 22.67
CA THR A 4 5.17 9.48 21.40
C THR A 4 4.10 8.80 20.55
N ALA A 5 3.48 9.58 19.67
CA ALA A 5 2.60 9.08 18.63
C ALA A 5 2.73 9.95 17.38
N VAL A 6 2.59 9.35 16.20
CA VAL A 6 2.44 10.07 14.93
C VAL A 6 1.03 9.80 14.42
N ILE A 7 0.22 10.85 14.37
CA ILE A 7 -1.19 10.83 14.00
C ILE A 7 -1.37 11.79 12.82
N SER A 8 -2.26 11.47 11.88
CA SER A 8 -2.64 12.39 10.79
C SER A 8 -3.31 13.65 11.33
N GLU A 9 -3.28 14.74 10.55
CA GLU A 9 -3.87 16.02 10.93
C GLU A 9 -5.38 15.93 11.20
N ASP A 10 -6.09 15.10 10.45
CA ASP A 10 -7.53 14.82 10.62
C ASP A 10 -7.82 13.88 11.81
N GLY A 11 -6.79 13.36 12.47
CA GLY A 11 -6.92 12.43 13.58
C GLY A 11 -7.37 11.01 13.22
N ASN A 12 -7.66 10.70 11.95
CA ASN A 12 -8.22 9.41 11.55
C ASN A 12 -7.18 8.27 11.56
N TYR A 13 -5.90 8.61 11.38
CA TYR A 13 -4.82 7.65 11.21
C TYR A 13 -3.78 7.76 12.31
N ARG A 14 -3.34 6.62 12.85
CA ARG A 14 -2.13 6.55 13.69
C ARG A 14 -1.09 5.72 12.97
N TYR A 15 0.00 6.36 12.58
CA TYR A 15 1.08 5.71 11.87
C TYR A 15 2.11 5.07 12.80
N ILE A 16 2.40 5.71 13.93
CA ILE A 16 3.41 5.25 14.90
C ILE A 16 2.90 5.46 16.33
N LEU A 17 3.20 4.51 17.21
CA LEU A 17 3.17 4.69 18.66
C LEU A 17 4.54 4.30 19.24
N GLY A 18 5.17 5.19 20.00
CA GLY A 18 6.49 4.98 20.59
C GLY A 18 6.48 5.01 22.11
N ARG A 19 7.29 4.14 22.73
CA ARG A 19 7.49 4.05 24.18
C ARG A 19 8.97 3.83 24.47
N ASP A 20 9.59 4.77 25.17
CA ASP A 20 11.01 4.70 25.51
C ASP A 20 11.22 4.73 27.02
N TRP A 21 11.87 3.69 27.55
CA TRP A 21 12.27 3.66 28.97
C TRP A 21 13.79 3.63 29.15
N GLU A 22 14.55 3.07 28.19
CA GLU A 22 16.00 2.96 28.26
C GLU A 22 16.63 2.81 26.85
N ARG A 23 16.60 3.88 26.03
CA ARG A 23 16.94 3.80 24.59
C ARG A 23 18.27 3.12 24.24
N SER A 24 19.25 3.12 25.14
CA SER A 24 20.54 2.43 24.97
C SER A 24 20.41 0.91 24.75
N LYS A 25 19.30 0.30 25.20
CA LYS A 25 19.01 -1.14 25.01
C LYS A 25 18.31 -1.47 23.70
N GLY A 26 18.29 -0.56 22.72
CA GLY A 26 17.72 -0.79 21.40
C GLY A 26 16.18 -0.74 21.36
N ASN A 27 15.64 -0.95 20.15
CA ASN A 27 14.21 -0.81 19.85
C ASN A 27 13.60 -2.10 19.33
N CYS A 28 12.46 -2.47 19.90
CA CYS A 28 11.62 -3.57 19.46
C CYS A 28 10.40 -3.04 18.69
N LEU A 29 10.25 -3.44 17.43
CA LEU A 29 9.09 -3.14 16.60
C LEU A 29 8.01 -4.21 16.75
N PHE A 30 6.78 -3.79 16.97
CA PHE A 30 5.59 -4.61 16.81
C PHE A 30 4.77 -4.13 15.60
N ILE A 31 4.42 -5.06 14.70
CA ILE A 31 3.52 -4.82 13.58
C ILE A 31 2.19 -5.53 13.86
N MET A 32 1.15 -4.74 14.13
CA MET A 32 -0.16 -5.24 14.57
C MET A 32 -1.28 -4.90 13.57
N LEU A 33 -2.54 -5.23 13.87
CA LEU A 33 -3.66 -5.11 12.92
C LEU A 33 -4.03 -3.64 12.62
N ASN A 34 -4.65 -2.96 13.58
CA ASN A 34 -5.08 -1.57 13.47
C ASN A 34 -4.92 -0.86 14.83
N PRO A 35 -4.74 0.48 14.85
CA PRO A 35 -4.69 1.24 16.08
C PRO A 35 -6.09 1.43 16.69
N SER A 36 -6.15 1.51 18.02
CA SER A 36 -7.33 1.97 18.76
C SER A 36 -7.43 3.50 18.75
N VAL A 37 -8.63 4.04 19.03
CA VAL A 37 -8.83 5.50 19.20
C VAL A 37 -8.25 6.00 20.54
N ALA A 38 -7.99 5.10 21.49
CA ALA A 38 -7.52 5.42 22.83
C ALA A 38 -6.33 6.41 22.82
N ASP A 39 -6.41 7.35 23.77
CA ASP A 39 -5.51 8.51 23.87
C ASP A 39 -4.03 8.09 23.89
N ALA A 40 -3.19 8.79 23.12
CA ALA A 40 -1.75 8.50 23.00
C ALA A 40 -1.03 8.47 24.36
N GLY A 41 -1.58 9.16 25.37
CA GLY A 41 -1.10 9.18 26.74
C GLY A 41 -1.38 7.92 27.57
N VAL A 42 -2.40 7.12 27.23
CA VAL A 42 -2.81 5.94 28.00
C VAL A 42 -2.41 4.65 27.28
N ASP A 43 -1.74 3.76 28.01
CA ASP A 43 -1.36 2.46 27.46
C ASP A 43 -2.54 1.48 27.59
N ASP A 44 -3.10 1.08 26.45
CA ASP A 44 -4.11 0.03 26.42
C ASP A 44 -3.52 -1.34 26.82
N PRO A 45 -4.37 -2.35 27.12
CA PRO A 45 -3.90 -3.66 27.54
C PRO A 45 -2.90 -4.29 26.55
N THR A 46 -3.06 -4.09 25.24
CA THR A 46 -2.16 -4.63 24.22
C THR A 46 -0.79 -3.97 24.30
N ILE A 47 -0.74 -2.65 24.43
CA ILE A 47 0.52 -1.91 24.55
C ILE A 47 1.26 -2.31 25.82
N LYS A 48 0.56 -2.46 26.96
CA LYS A 48 1.16 -2.96 28.21
C LYS A 48 1.80 -4.35 28.02
N ARG A 49 1.12 -5.26 27.30
CA ARG A 49 1.68 -6.58 26.96
C ARG A 49 2.92 -6.47 26.08
N CYS A 50 2.89 -5.64 25.04
CA CYS A 50 4.04 -5.42 24.15
C CYS A 50 5.25 -4.84 24.89
N ILE A 51 5.05 -3.89 25.81
CA ILE A 51 6.10 -3.35 26.68
C ILE A 51 6.70 -4.46 27.55
N GLY A 52 5.86 -5.31 28.16
CA GLY A 52 6.31 -6.44 28.97
C GLY A 52 7.20 -7.41 28.18
N PHE A 53 6.77 -7.77 26.97
CA PHE A 53 7.58 -8.60 26.07
C PHE A 53 8.89 -7.94 25.67
N ALA A 54 8.86 -6.68 25.22
CA ALA A 54 10.07 -5.94 24.84
C ALA A 54 11.09 -5.89 26.00
N LYS A 55 10.64 -5.60 27.22
CA LYS A 55 11.50 -5.63 28.42
C LYS A 55 12.08 -7.01 28.69
N ARG A 56 11.27 -8.07 28.62
CA ARG A 56 11.72 -9.46 28.80
C ARG A 56 12.80 -9.84 27.80
N PHE A 57 12.65 -9.42 26.54
CA PHE A 57 13.63 -9.66 25.48
C PHE A 57 14.84 -8.71 25.55
N GLY A 58 14.96 -7.91 26.61
CA GLY A 58 16.12 -7.05 26.86
C GLY A 58 16.11 -5.69 26.17
N TYR A 59 14.99 -5.29 25.56
CA TYR A 59 14.88 -4.03 24.83
C TYR A 59 14.49 -2.84 25.71
N GLY A 60 14.97 -1.67 25.29
CA GLY A 60 14.80 -0.39 25.99
C GLY A 60 13.68 0.51 25.46
N SER A 61 13.16 0.16 24.29
CA SER A 61 12.09 0.90 23.63
C SER A 61 11.20 -0.01 22.80
N LEU A 62 9.96 0.45 22.61
CA LEU A 62 8.93 -0.18 21.81
C LEU A 62 8.46 0.83 20.76
N THR A 63 8.40 0.37 19.52
CA THR A 63 7.67 1.03 18.44
C THR A 63 6.55 0.12 17.97
N VAL A 64 5.36 0.66 17.80
CA VAL A 64 4.21 -0.04 17.22
C VAL A 64 3.80 0.66 15.93
N VAL A 65 3.67 -0.15 14.88
CA VAL A 65 3.00 0.21 13.63
C VAL A 65 1.90 -0.80 13.35
N ASN A 66 1.02 -0.47 12.40
CA ASN A 66 -0.15 -1.28 12.11
C ASN A 66 -0.29 -1.55 10.61
N LEU A 67 -0.78 -2.73 10.23
CA LEU A 67 -1.08 -3.07 8.85
C LEU A 67 -2.09 -2.07 8.26
N PHE A 68 -3.12 -1.71 9.03
CA PHE A 68 -4.07 -0.65 8.73
C PHE A 68 -3.84 0.53 9.68
N ALA A 69 -3.68 1.75 9.17
CA ALA A 69 -3.44 2.92 10.02
C ALA A 69 -4.73 3.53 10.60
N PHE A 70 -5.90 3.16 10.08
CA PHE A 70 -7.18 3.72 10.52
C PHE A 70 -7.46 3.40 11.99
N ARG A 71 -7.76 4.42 12.79
CA ARG A 71 -8.03 4.31 14.22
C ARG A 71 -9.46 3.84 14.46
N ALA A 72 -9.59 2.66 15.05
CA ALA A 72 -10.87 2.07 15.42
C ALA A 72 -10.70 1.26 16.71
N THR A 73 -11.54 1.53 17.71
CA THR A 73 -11.53 0.76 18.96
C THR A 73 -12.08 -0.65 18.75
N ASP A 74 -13.12 -0.80 17.92
CA ASP A 74 -13.65 -2.11 17.53
C ASP A 74 -13.18 -2.47 16.12
N SER A 75 -12.29 -3.45 15.99
CA SER A 75 -11.82 -3.93 14.69
C SER A 75 -12.93 -4.54 13.83
N LYS A 76 -14.08 -4.93 14.42
CA LYS A 76 -15.22 -5.49 13.67
C LYS A 76 -15.90 -4.46 12.77
N MET A 77 -15.65 -3.15 12.97
CA MET A 77 -16.18 -2.12 12.08
C MET A 77 -15.40 -1.98 10.78
N LEU A 78 -14.13 -2.40 10.75
CA LEU A 78 -13.24 -2.20 9.61
C LEU A 78 -13.76 -2.80 8.29
N PRO A 79 -14.41 -3.98 8.25
CA PRO A 79 -15.01 -4.51 7.03
C PRO A 79 -16.14 -3.64 6.44
N HIS A 80 -16.73 -2.74 7.24
CA HIS A 80 -17.80 -1.84 6.80
C HIS A 80 -17.27 -0.50 6.27
N LEU A 81 -15.96 -0.26 6.40
CA LEU A 81 -15.31 0.91 5.84
C LEU A 81 -14.88 0.63 4.42
N HIS A 82 -14.79 1.69 3.62
CA HIS A 82 -14.17 1.58 2.32
C HIS A 82 -12.71 1.07 2.47
N PRO A 83 -12.25 0.07 1.69
CA PRO A 83 -10.94 -0.55 1.90
C PRO A 83 -9.78 0.45 1.84
N LEU A 84 -9.88 1.46 0.97
CA LEU A 84 -8.83 2.47 0.81
C LEU A 84 -8.65 3.30 2.08
N THR A 85 -9.73 3.51 2.83
CA THR A 85 -9.72 4.22 4.11
C THR A 85 -8.88 3.50 5.15
N LEU A 86 -8.75 2.17 5.10
CA LEU A 86 -8.07 1.41 6.15
C LEU A 86 -6.55 1.65 6.20
N PHE A 87 -5.94 1.88 5.04
CA PHE A 87 -4.48 1.93 4.92
C PHE A 87 -3.88 3.20 5.49
N GLY A 88 -4.52 4.35 5.29
CA GLY A 88 -3.98 5.68 5.56
C GLY A 88 -2.90 6.09 4.54
N PRO A 89 -2.81 7.38 4.18
CA PRO A 89 -1.98 7.85 3.07
C PRO A 89 -0.47 7.62 3.27
N ASP A 90 0.05 7.81 4.49
CA ASP A 90 1.49 7.73 4.78
C ASP A 90 1.95 6.42 5.44
N ASN A 91 1.07 5.43 5.59
CA ASN A 91 1.35 4.28 6.44
C ASN A 91 2.57 3.47 5.99
N THR A 92 2.72 3.23 4.68
CA THR A 92 3.88 2.54 4.12
C THR A 92 5.20 3.21 4.50
N LYS A 93 5.27 4.54 4.41
CA LYS A 93 6.47 5.32 4.77
C LYS A 93 6.84 5.10 6.24
N HIS A 94 5.84 5.12 7.12
CA HIS A 94 6.06 4.95 8.56
C HIS A 94 6.43 3.52 8.94
N ILE A 95 5.79 2.50 8.34
CA ILE A 95 6.17 1.09 8.53
C ILE A 95 7.63 0.90 8.12
N MET A 96 8.02 1.32 6.91
CA MET A 96 9.38 1.17 6.42
C MET A 96 10.42 1.90 7.28
N ALA A 97 10.11 3.12 7.72
CA ALA A 97 10.99 3.89 8.60
C ALA A 97 11.15 3.23 9.98
N ALA A 98 10.06 2.75 10.57
CA ALA A 98 10.10 2.02 11.84
C ALA A 98 10.94 0.75 11.71
N SER A 99 10.71 -0.04 10.65
CA SER A 99 11.46 -1.28 10.40
C SER A 99 12.96 -1.09 10.25
N LYS A 100 13.40 0.04 9.68
CA LYS A 100 14.84 0.37 9.57
C LYS A 100 15.47 0.73 10.91
N ASN A 101 14.70 1.35 11.80
CA ASN A 101 15.15 1.89 13.09
C ASN A 101 15.00 0.91 14.27
N SER A 102 14.61 -0.34 13.99
CA SER A 102 14.39 -1.36 15.02
C SER A 102 15.36 -2.52 14.88
N SER A 103 15.81 -3.01 16.03
CA SER A 103 16.75 -4.13 16.16
C SER A 103 16.04 -5.49 16.16
N LEU A 104 14.78 -5.53 16.61
CA LEU A 104 13.92 -6.71 16.59
C LEU A 104 12.58 -6.36 15.96
N VAL A 105 12.08 -7.23 15.07
CA VAL A 105 10.76 -7.09 14.43
C VAL A 105 9.87 -8.25 14.83
N ILE A 106 8.75 -7.94 15.48
CA ILE A 106 7.73 -8.89 15.92
C ILE A 106 6.42 -8.58 15.20
N VAL A 107 5.82 -9.58 14.57
CA VAL A 107 4.50 -9.48 13.96
C VAL A 107 3.41 -10.09 14.86
N GLY A 108 2.22 -9.49 14.87
CA GLY A 108 1.14 -9.85 15.80
C GLY A 108 -0.25 -9.36 15.40
N TRP A 109 -0.60 -9.37 14.11
CA TRP A 109 -1.88 -8.86 13.62
C TRP A 109 -3.09 -9.80 13.80
N GLY A 110 -2.88 -11.04 14.26
CA GLY A 110 -3.99 -11.99 14.47
C GLY A 110 -4.65 -12.41 13.15
N ASN A 111 -5.89 -12.90 13.23
CA ASN A 111 -6.65 -13.33 12.04
C ASN A 111 -7.40 -12.17 11.35
N GLY A 112 -7.41 -10.97 11.94
CA GLY A 112 -8.29 -9.89 11.52
C GLY A 112 -9.78 -10.16 11.76
N PRO A 113 -10.65 -9.18 11.50
CA PRO A 113 -12.10 -9.36 11.49
C PRO A 113 -12.56 -10.13 10.24
N THR A 114 -13.68 -10.84 10.35
CA THR A 114 -14.33 -11.50 9.22
C THR A 114 -14.65 -10.48 8.12
N GLY A 115 -14.36 -10.80 6.86
CA GLY A 115 -14.58 -9.91 5.71
C GLY A 115 -13.37 -9.07 5.30
N LEU A 116 -12.28 -9.09 6.08
CA LEU A 116 -11.01 -8.42 5.72
C LEU A 116 -9.87 -9.39 5.43
N GLU A 117 -10.12 -10.70 5.36
CA GLU A 117 -9.08 -11.73 5.26
C GLU A 117 -8.13 -11.48 4.08
N ARG A 118 -8.68 -11.16 2.90
CA ARG A 118 -7.89 -10.92 1.69
C ARG A 118 -7.10 -9.60 1.77
N LEU A 119 -7.72 -8.57 2.30
CA LEU A 119 -7.06 -7.27 2.43
C LEU A 119 -5.92 -7.35 3.45
N LEU A 120 -6.15 -8.06 4.55
CA LEU A 120 -5.14 -8.39 5.55
C LEU A 120 -4.01 -9.20 4.93
N GLU A 121 -4.33 -10.22 4.16
CA GLU A 121 -3.38 -11.08 3.45
C GLU A 121 -2.46 -10.27 2.54
N VAL A 122 -3.04 -9.44 1.67
CA VAL A 122 -2.30 -8.60 0.72
C VAL A 122 -1.42 -7.59 1.45
N GLN A 123 -1.97 -6.93 2.47
CA GLN A 123 -1.23 -5.94 3.25
C GLN A 123 -0.09 -6.58 4.04
N ALA A 124 -0.34 -7.72 4.69
CA ALA A 124 0.67 -8.48 5.40
C ALA A 124 1.78 -8.92 4.43
N LYS A 125 1.44 -9.47 3.26
CA LYS A 125 2.41 -9.86 2.23
C LYS A 125 3.28 -8.67 1.78
N CYS A 126 2.66 -7.53 1.49
CA CYS A 126 3.40 -6.32 1.10
C CYS A 126 4.33 -5.84 2.21
N VAL A 127 3.85 -5.78 3.45
CA VAL A 127 4.67 -5.39 4.61
C VAL A 127 5.82 -6.37 4.80
N LEU A 128 5.57 -7.68 4.72
CA LEU A 128 6.61 -8.69 4.79
C LEU A 128 7.65 -8.48 3.68
N GLU A 129 7.25 -8.29 2.42
CA GLU A 129 8.17 -7.96 1.33
C GLU A 129 9.02 -6.70 1.60
N TRP A 130 8.46 -5.67 2.24
CA TRP A 130 9.19 -4.44 2.62
C TRP A 130 10.21 -4.65 3.74
N LEU A 131 10.06 -5.71 4.54
CA LEU A 131 11.00 -6.05 5.61
C LEU A 131 12.28 -6.73 5.09
N GLU A 132 12.44 -6.86 3.76
CA GLU A 132 13.65 -7.39 3.09
C GLU A 132 14.09 -8.75 3.67
N GLU A 133 15.38 -9.08 3.73
CA GLU A 133 15.91 -10.33 4.31
C GLU A 133 16.00 -10.30 5.86
N ARG A 134 15.34 -9.35 6.53
CA ARG A 134 15.38 -9.30 8.00
C ARG A 134 14.71 -10.52 8.61
N ALA A 135 15.28 -10.98 9.72
CA ALA A 135 14.63 -11.95 10.58
C ALA A 135 13.35 -11.33 11.18
N ILE A 136 12.23 -12.01 10.99
CA ILE A 136 10.92 -11.60 11.52
C ILE A 136 10.49 -12.67 12.51
N TYR A 137 9.99 -12.23 13.66
CA TYR A 137 9.52 -13.11 14.72
C TYR A 137 8.03 -12.92 14.97
N CYS A 138 7.40 -13.91 15.59
CA CYS A 138 6.12 -13.74 16.23
C CYS A 138 6.12 -14.44 17.59
N LEU A 139 5.07 -14.21 18.38
CA LEU A 139 4.89 -14.81 19.72
C LEU A 139 4.01 -16.08 19.68
N GLY A 140 3.81 -16.63 18.48
CA GLY A 140 2.93 -17.77 18.23
C GLY A 140 2.14 -17.62 16.93
N LYS A 141 1.60 -18.73 16.43
CA LYS A 141 0.78 -18.78 15.21
C LYS A 141 -0.63 -19.28 15.50
N THR A 142 -1.64 -18.74 14.85
CA THR A 142 -3.02 -19.25 14.88
C THR A 142 -3.11 -20.55 14.06
N ARG A 143 -4.25 -21.24 14.12
CA ARG A 143 -4.51 -22.42 13.26
C ARG A 143 -4.44 -22.08 11.76
N LEU A 144 -4.68 -20.81 11.39
CA LEU A 144 -4.58 -20.32 10.00
C LEU A 144 -3.16 -19.89 9.61
N GLY A 145 -2.19 -20.00 10.53
CA GLY A 145 -0.79 -19.62 10.29
C GLY A 145 -0.47 -18.14 10.55
N ASN A 146 -1.47 -17.29 10.79
CA ASN A 146 -1.28 -15.87 11.13
C ASN A 146 -0.57 -15.70 12.49
N PRO A 147 0.21 -14.63 12.70
CA PRO A 147 0.84 -14.37 13.98
C PRO A 147 -0.20 -14.00 15.04
N LYS A 148 -0.17 -14.66 16.19
CA LYS A 148 -1.13 -14.39 17.28
C LYS A 148 -0.99 -12.97 17.80
N HIS A 149 -2.12 -12.35 18.12
CA HIS A 149 -2.14 -11.04 18.75
C HIS A 149 -1.57 -11.10 20.18
N PRO A 150 -0.73 -10.13 20.62
CA PRO A 150 -0.03 -10.22 21.91
C PRO A 150 -0.92 -10.23 23.16
N LEU A 151 -2.14 -9.66 23.07
CA LEU A 151 -3.00 -9.39 24.23
C LEU A 151 -3.25 -10.61 25.12
N TYR A 152 -3.53 -11.77 24.53
CA TYR A 152 -3.97 -12.98 25.25
C TYR A 152 -2.88 -14.05 25.40
N LEU A 153 -1.64 -13.73 25.04
CA LEU A 153 -0.52 -14.67 25.19
C LEU A 153 0.00 -14.67 26.62
N LYS A 154 0.63 -15.77 27.06
CA LYS A 154 1.33 -15.81 28.35
C LYS A 154 2.58 -14.91 28.32
N GLY A 155 3.04 -14.44 29.47
CA GLY A 155 4.19 -13.51 29.57
C GLY A 155 5.55 -14.12 29.25
N ASP A 156 5.64 -15.44 29.30
CA ASP A 156 6.84 -16.25 29.15
C ASP A 156 6.99 -16.90 27.76
N VAL A 157 6.12 -16.55 26.81
CA VAL A 157 6.24 -17.08 25.43
C VAL A 157 7.56 -16.63 24.79
N GLU A 158 8.18 -17.57 24.09
CA GLU A 158 9.42 -17.31 23.36
C GLU A 158 9.17 -16.77 21.94
N LEU A 159 10.18 -16.08 21.41
CA LEU A 159 10.19 -15.65 20.02
C LEU A 159 10.32 -16.86 19.10
N ILE A 160 9.44 -16.95 18.10
CA ILE A 160 9.56 -17.95 17.04
C ILE A 160 9.74 -17.25 15.68
N PRO A 161 10.58 -17.79 14.78
CA PRO A 161 10.68 -17.27 13.42
C PRO A 161 9.33 -17.31 12.68
N PHE A 162 9.00 -16.20 12.03
CA PHE A 162 7.80 -16.08 11.20
C PHE A 162 8.15 -16.24 9.72
N ASN A 163 7.57 -17.25 9.06
CA ASN A 163 7.85 -17.58 7.67
C ASN A 163 6.89 -16.82 6.74
N ARG A 164 7.43 -16.26 5.65
CA ARG A 164 6.79 -15.38 4.67
C ARG A 164 5.87 -16.08 3.66
N VAL A 165 5.88 -17.42 3.60
CA VAL A 165 5.22 -18.22 2.52
C VAL A 165 3.71 -18.37 2.69
N LEU A 166 3.17 -18.07 3.86
CA LEU A 166 1.75 -18.27 4.12
C LEU A 166 1.02 -17.02 3.67
N LEU A 167 0.21 -17.14 2.63
CA LEU A 167 -1.16 -16.68 2.53
C LEU A 167 -1.60 -16.95 1.07
N LYS A 168 -2.58 -17.87 0.91
CA LYS A 168 -3.26 -18.15 -0.36
C LYS A 168 -4.73 -18.43 -0.06
N ARG A 169 -5.59 -17.42 -0.06
CA ARG A 169 -7.05 -17.63 -0.20
C ARG A 169 -7.71 -16.58 -1.10
N ARG A 170 -8.52 -17.03 -2.06
CA ARG A 170 -9.41 -16.20 -2.90
C ARG A 170 -10.68 -15.88 -2.12
N ILE A 171 -10.96 -14.60 -1.89
CA ILE A 171 -12.21 -14.10 -1.30
C ILE A 171 -12.65 -12.82 -2.03
N LYS A 172 -13.97 -12.67 -2.20
CA LYS A 172 -14.67 -11.62 -2.95
C LYS A 172 -14.60 -10.28 -2.21
N MET A 173 -14.39 -9.18 -2.92
CA MET A 173 -14.28 -7.81 -2.38
C MET A 173 -15.16 -6.86 -3.20
N PHE A 174 -15.72 -5.84 -2.54
CA PHE A 174 -16.44 -4.66 -3.04
C PHE A 174 -16.88 -4.73 -4.52
N ASP A 175 -18.17 -4.97 -4.73
CA ASP A 175 -18.78 -5.23 -6.04
C ASP A 175 -19.28 -3.94 -6.74
N GLU A 176 -19.14 -2.74 -6.14
CA GLU A 176 -19.63 -1.50 -6.74
C GLU A 176 -18.71 -0.97 -7.85
N PRO A 177 -19.24 -0.61 -9.03
CA PRO A 177 -18.44 -0.03 -10.11
C PRO A 177 -17.80 1.32 -9.74
N ILE A 178 -16.49 1.45 -9.98
CA ILE A 178 -15.76 2.73 -9.88
C ILE A 178 -15.78 3.38 -11.27
N ARG A 179 -16.66 4.36 -11.45
CA ARG A 179 -16.96 4.96 -12.77
C ARG A 179 -16.07 6.12 -13.19
N SER A 180 -15.25 6.65 -12.28
CA SER A 180 -14.26 7.68 -12.59
C SER A 180 -13.12 7.66 -11.57
N PHE A 181 -11.91 8.03 -11.99
CA PHE A 181 -10.75 8.06 -11.10
C PHE A 181 -10.55 9.45 -10.50
N ARG A 182 -11.47 9.84 -9.62
CA ARG A 182 -11.45 11.09 -8.84
C ARG A 182 -11.35 10.80 -7.35
N GLU A 183 -10.97 11.82 -6.58
CA GLU A 183 -10.87 11.75 -5.12
C GLU A 183 -10.01 10.56 -4.65
N GLU A 184 -10.59 9.63 -3.89
CA GLU A 184 -9.88 8.46 -3.35
C GLU A 184 -9.40 7.49 -4.43
N TYR A 185 -9.94 7.57 -5.65
CA TYR A 185 -9.57 6.73 -6.80
C TYR A 185 -8.61 7.41 -7.78
N GLU A 186 -8.16 8.65 -7.53
CA GLU A 186 -7.21 9.35 -8.42
C GLU A 186 -5.95 8.54 -8.72
N PHE A 187 -5.53 7.69 -7.78
CA PHE A 187 -4.37 6.83 -7.93
C PHE A 187 -4.50 5.80 -9.08
N LEU A 188 -5.69 5.54 -9.60
CA LEU A 188 -5.92 4.68 -10.76
C LEU A 188 -5.58 5.41 -12.07
N SER A 189 -5.72 6.73 -12.13
CA SER A 189 -5.48 7.52 -13.34
C SER A 189 -3.99 7.62 -13.73
N ASN A 190 -3.72 7.79 -15.02
CA ASN A 190 -2.35 7.87 -15.56
C ASN A 190 -1.58 9.15 -15.19
N PRO A 191 -2.22 10.32 -15.09
CA PRO A 191 -1.57 11.54 -14.63
C PRO A 191 -1.20 11.55 -13.14
N TYR A 192 -1.74 10.62 -12.34
CA TYR A 192 -1.45 10.53 -10.91
C TYR A 192 0.07 10.53 -10.66
N LYS A 193 0.53 11.43 -9.79
CA LYS A 193 1.94 11.64 -9.51
C LYS A 193 2.50 10.43 -8.74
N CYS A 194 3.25 9.60 -9.44
CA CYS A 194 3.96 8.46 -8.87
C CYS A 194 5.17 8.12 -9.75
N ARG A 195 6.30 7.75 -9.14
CA ARG A 195 7.51 7.45 -9.91
C ARG A 195 7.34 6.11 -10.62
N VAL A 196 7.62 6.10 -11.92
CA VAL A 196 7.59 4.89 -12.74
C VAL A 196 8.90 4.75 -13.51
N LEU A 197 9.68 3.72 -13.21
CA LEU A 197 10.84 3.31 -13.99
C LEU A 197 10.36 2.51 -15.19
N PHE A 198 10.56 3.06 -16.39
CA PHE A 198 10.17 2.40 -17.62
C PHE A 198 11.26 2.52 -18.68
N ASN A 199 11.72 1.37 -19.19
CA ASN A 199 12.80 1.28 -20.18
C ASN A 199 14.03 2.13 -19.77
N GLY A 200 14.47 1.98 -18.51
CA GLY A 200 15.68 2.61 -17.96
C GLY A 200 15.56 4.09 -17.57
N ILE A 201 14.37 4.70 -17.65
CA ILE A 201 14.17 6.11 -17.31
C ILE A 201 13.07 6.22 -16.24
N TRP A 202 13.34 7.02 -15.21
CA TRP A 202 12.34 7.38 -14.20
C TRP A 202 11.44 8.50 -14.71
N TYR A 203 10.13 8.25 -14.70
CA TYR A 203 9.10 9.23 -15.04
C TYR A 203 8.30 9.62 -13.79
N PRO A 204 7.77 10.86 -13.71
CA PRO A 204 6.98 11.32 -12.57
C PRO A 204 5.51 10.85 -12.58
N SER A 205 5.04 10.22 -13.66
CA SER A 205 3.75 9.50 -13.74
C SER A 205 3.71 8.53 -14.92
N SER A 206 2.68 7.67 -14.97
CA SER A 206 2.39 6.81 -16.13
C SER A 206 2.17 7.61 -17.41
N GLU A 207 1.50 8.77 -17.33
CA GLU A 207 1.29 9.67 -18.48
C GLU A 207 2.62 10.08 -19.12
N HIS A 208 3.62 10.45 -18.31
CA HIS A 208 4.94 10.83 -18.82
C HIS A 208 5.65 9.66 -19.50
N ALA A 209 5.59 8.47 -18.91
CA ALA A 209 6.16 7.27 -19.49
C ALA A 209 5.47 6.89 -20.81
N TYR A 210 4.15 7.06 -20.89
CA TYR A 210 3.34 6.73 -22.07
C TYR A 210 3.63 7.70 -23.22
N GLN A 211 3.61 9.02 -22.96
CA GLN A 211 3.96 10.03 -23.97
C GLN A 211 5.41 9.88 -24.46
N ALA A 212 6.34 9.49 -23.57
CA ALA A 212 7.72 9.18 -23.96
C ALA A 212 7.85 7.91 -24.81
N SER A 213 6.95 6.95 -24.63
CA SER A 213 6.96 5.68 -25.39
C SER A 213 6.55 5.85 -26.85
N LYS A 214 5.89 6.96 -27.19
CA LYS A 214 5.53 7.35 -28.57
C LYS A 214 6.74 7.45 -29.49
N THR A 215 7.92 7.78 -28.98
CA THR A 215 9.13 7.93 -29.80
C THR A 215 10.22 6.91 -29.42
N VAL A 216 11.15 6.66 -30.34
CA VAL A 216 12.37 5.88 -30.10
C VAL A 216 13.54 6.75 -29.59
N ILE A 217 13.45 8.07 -29.78
CA ILE A 217 14.58 8.99 -29.57
C ILE A 217 14.82 9.21 -28.07
N THR A 218 15.94 8.67 -27.56
CA THR A 218 16.28 8.68 -26.13
C THR A 218 16.39 10.10 -25.53
N SER A 219 16.93 11.08 -26.27
CA SER A 219 17.05 12.46 -25.79
C SER A 219 15.67 13.10 -25.52
N ILE A 220 14.70 12.88 -26.43
CA ILE A 220 13.32 13.35 -26.24
C ILE A 220 12.68 12.68 -25.01
N ARG A 221 12.89 11.37 -24.85
CA ARG A 221 12.37 10.60 -23.70
C ARG A 221 12.90 11.12 -22.37
N LYS A 222 14.22 11.38 -22.28
CA LYS A 222 14.86 11.98 -21.10
C LYS A 222 14.35 13.39 -20.82
N ASN A 223 14.03 14.18 -21.85
CA ASN A 223 13.46 15.51 -21.68
C ASN A 223 12.00 15.45 -21.18
N MET A 224 11.20 14.51 -21.67
CA MET A 224 9.83 14.30 -21.17
C MET A 224 9.79 13.91 -19.70
N ALA A 225 10.76 13.14 -19.21
CA ALA A 225 10.88 12.80 -17.79
C ALA A 225 11.10 14.02 -16.88
N LYS A 226 11.55 15.16 -17.42
CA LYS A 226 11.80 16.41 -16.68
C LYS A 226 10.61 17.38 -16.71
N ILE A 227 9.57 17.09 -17.49
CA ILE A 227 8.38 17.94 -17.57
C ILE A 227 7.61 17.83 -16.25
N ARG A 228 7.17 18.97 -15.71
CA ARG A 228 6.46 19.02 -14.42
C ARG A 228 4.99 18.61 -14.54
N GLY A 229 4.32 19.06 -15.61
CA GLY A 229 2.88 18.93 -15.79
C GLY A 229 2.51 17.86 -16.83
N TRP A 230 1.52 17.03 -16.48
CA TRP A 230 1.03 15.99 -17.38
C TRP A 230 0.41 16.56 -18.67
N ARG A 231 -0.19 17.77 -18.60
CA ARG A 231 -0.73 18.46 -19.79
C ARG A 231 0.38 18.85 -20.77
N ASP A 232 1.52 19.31 -20.26
CA ASP A 232 2.65 19.72 -21.09
C ASP A 232 3.35 18.52 -21.73
N VAL A 233 3.49 17.40 -21.00
CA VAL A 233 4.05 16.17 -21.59
C VAL A 233 3.11 15.59 -22.64
N LYS A 234 1.78 15.65 -22.45
CA LYS A 234 0.79 15.27 -23.45
C LYS A 234 0.90 16.15 -24.70
N ARG A 235 0.98 17.47 -24.54
CA ARG A 235 1.20 18.42 -25.64
C ARG A 235 2.49 18.12 -26.40
N ARG A 236 3.59 17.84 -25.69
CA ARG A 236 4.88 17.49 -26.30
C ARG A 236 4.83 16.15 -27.02
N GLY A 237 4.19 15.15 -26.41
CA GLY A 237 4.02 13.80 -26.95
C GLY A 237 3.14 13.75 -28.19
N ASN A 238 2.20 14.68 -28.34
CA ASN A 238 1.42 14.82 -29.58
C ASN A 238 2.23 15.42 -30.75
N LYS A 239 3.42 15.98 -30.49
CA LYS A 239 4.30 16.59 -31.50
C LYS A 239 5.55 15.77 -31.81
N VAL A 240 5.73 14.59 -31.23
CA VAL A 240 6.91 13.75 -31.51
C VAL A 240 6.71 12.93 -32.77
N GLN A 241 7.81 12.61 -33.45
CA GLN A 241 7.80 11.54 -34.43
C GLN A 241 7.43 10.22 -33.75
N LEU A 242 6.33 9.64 -34.21
CA LEU A 242 5.83 8.38 -33.70
C LEU A 242 6.75 7.22 -34.11
N ARG A 243 6.88 6.25 -33.21
CA ARG A 243 7.45 4.94 -33.46
C ARG A 243 6.63 4.23 -34.54
N ARG A 244 7.31 3.41 -35.34
CA ARG A 244 6.67 2.50 -36.33
C ARG A 244 5.63 1.58 -35.66
N HIS A 245 4.43 1.53 -36.24
CA HIS A 245 3.27 0.77 -35.73
C HIS A 245 2.82 1.24 -34.35
N TRP A 246 2.78 2.55 -34.11
CA TRP A 246 2.38 3.09 -32.79
C TRP A 246 0.94 2.72 -32.42
N GLU A 247 -0.02 2.88 -33.32
CA GLU A 247 -1.43 2.59 -33.03
C GLU A 247 -1.68 1.13 -32.62
N GLU A 248 -0.96 0.19 -33.23
CA GLU A 248 -1.01 -1.24 -32.89
C GLU A 248 -0.32 -1.56 -31.54
N LYS A 249 0.58 -0.69 -31.07
CA LYS A 249 1.44 -0.94 -29.88
C LYS A 249 1.06 -0.15 -28.65
N LYS A 250 0.24 0.90 -28.79
CA LYS A 250 -0.03 1.86 -27.71
C LYS A 250 -0.63 1.17 -26.46
N ASP A 251 -1.51 0.20 -26.65
CA ASP A 251 -2.12 -0.62 -25.60
C ASP A 251 -1.10 -1.46 -24.86
N HIS A 252 -0.19 -2.10 -25.59
CA HIS A 252 0.89 -2.88 -25.01
C HIS A 252 1.84 -2.00 -24.17
N PHE A 253 2.17 -0.80 -24.64
CA PHE A 253 2.96 0.15 -23.86
C PHE A 253 2.22 0.60 -22.60
N MET A 254 0.95 0.97 -22.73
CA MET A 254 0.12 1.37 -21.58
C MET A 254 0.06 0.26 -20.53
N TYR A 255 -0.26 -0.97 -20.94
CA TYR A 255 -0.30 -2.12 -20.05
C TYR A 255 1.03 -2.32 -19.30
N ARG A 256 2.17 -2.29 -20.01
CA ARG A 256 3.47 -2.46 -19.36
C ARG A 256 3.79 -1.32 -18.38
N ILE A 257 3.38 -0.10 -18.68
CA ILE A 257 3.58 1.08 -17.81
C ILE A 257 2.69 0.98 -16.57
N VAL A 258 1.40 0.67 -16.74
CA VAL A 258 0.47 0.48 -15.62
C VAL A 258 0.95 -0.66 -14.73
N LYS A 259 1.34 -1.80 -15.31
CA LYS A 259 1.94 -2.91 -14.56
C LYS A 259 3.21 -2.48 -13.82
N ALA A 260 4.08 -1.69 -14.44
CA ALA A 260 5.28 -1.16 -13.80
C ALA A 260 4.94 -0.22 -12.62
N LYS A 261 3.97 0.70 -12.80
CA LYS A 261 3.46 1.61 -11.75
C LYS A 261 3.07 0.82 -10.51
N PHE A 262 2.17 -0.15 -10.65
CA PHE A 262 1.69 -0.92 -9.50
C PHE A 262 2.75 -1.89 -8.94
N LYS A 263 3.60 -2.50 -9.77
CA LYS A 263 4.73 -3.31 -9.25
C LYS A 263 5.72 -2.50 -8.42
N GLN A 264 5.98 -1.25 -8.80
CA GLN A 264 6.99 -0.40 -8.17
C GLN A 264 6.45 0.43 -6.99
N ASN A 265 5.15 0.72 -6.99
CA ASN A 265 4.48 1.51 -5.94
C ASN A 265 3.50 0.58 -5.19
N LYS A 266 4.02 -0.06 -4.15
CA LYS A 266 3.35 -1.16 -3.45
C LYS A 266 2.10 -0.71 -2.71
N ASP A 267 2.13 0.50 -2.15
CA ASP A 267 0.97 1.20 -1.59
C ASP A 267 -0.16 1.30 -2.64
N LEU A 268 0.15 1.67 -3.88
CA LEU A 268 -0.83 1.74 -4.95
C LEU A 268 -1.31 0.35 -5.38
N LEU A 269 -0.44 -0.67 -5.37
CA LEU A 269 -0.83 -2.04 -5.68
C LEU A 269 -1.86 -2.56 -4.69
N ILE A 270 -1.64 -2.31 -3.41
CA ILE A 270 -2.58 -2.68 -2.35
C ILE A 270 -3.93 -2.00 -2.62
N LYS A 271 -3.93 -0.71 -2.91
CA LYS A 271 -5.14 0.04 -3.26
C LYS A 271 -5.83 -0.52 -4.51
N LEU A 272 -5.09 -0.92 -5.53
CA LEU A 272 -5.63 -1.55 -6.73
C LEU A 272 -6.27 -2.91 -6.41
N ILE A 273 -5.59 -3.78 -5.65
CA ILE A 273 -6.14 -5.09 -5.25
C ILE A 273 -7.38 -4.90 -4.37
N ALA A 274 -7.39 -3.86 -3.54
CA ALA A 274 -8.50 -3.52 -2.67
C ALA A 274 -9.77 -3.10 -3.42
N THR A 275 -9.68 -2.73 -4.71
CA THR A 275 -10.86 -2.54 -5.56
C THR A 275 -11.61 -3.84 -5.86
N GLY A 276 -11.06 -5.01 -5.47
CA GLY A 276 -11.79 -6.27 -5.52
C GLY A 276 -12.18 -6.69 -6.93
N GLU A 277 -13.47 -7.01 -7.12
CA GLU A 277 -14.05 -7.36 -8.41
C GLU A 277 -14.76 -6.17 -9.08
N ALA A 278 -14.68 -4.97 -8.48
CA ALA A 278 -15.28 -3.75 -9.02
C ALA A 278 -14.88 -3.53 -10.48
N HIS A 279 -15.85 -3.14 -11.31
CA HIS A 279 -15.58 -2.61 -12.64
C HIS A 279 -14.85 -1.27 -12.51
N LEU A 280 -13.73 -1.11 -13.19
CA LEU A 280 -12.95 0.13 -13.19
C LEU A 280 -13.15 0.85 -14.53
N GLU A 281 -13.58 2.11 -14.46
CA GLU A 281 -13.86 2.94 -15.63
C GLU A 281 -13.27 4.35 -15.47
N GLU A 282 -12.53 4.80 -16.49
CA GLU A 282 -12.00 6.17 -16.55
C GLU A 282 -13.03 7.12 -17.17
N GLY A 283 -14.10 7.41 -16.44
CA GLY A 283 -15.08 8.41 -16.82
C GLY A 283 -14.50 9.82 -16.83
N ASN A 284 -14.66 10.52 -17.96
CA ASN A 284 -14.08 11.85 -18.17
C ASN A 284 -15.01 12.85 -18.89
N ASP A 285 -14.66 14.14 -18.78
CA ASP A 285 -15.38 15.28 -19.35
C ASP A 285 -14.60 15.99 -20.48
N TRP A 286 -13.47 15.44 -20.92
CA TRP A 286 -12.58 16.05 -21.92
C TRP A 286 -12.54 15.31 -23.28
N GLY A 287 -13.47 14.38 -23.51
CA GLY A 287 -13.67 13.77 -24.83
C GLY A 287 -12.83 12.54 -25.14
N ASP A 288 -12.10 11.95 -24.18
CA ASP A 288 -11.31 10.74 -24.43
C ASP A 288 -12.18 9.48 -24.33
N THR A 289 -12.62 8.98 -25.48
CA THR A 289 -13.43 7.76 -25.59
C THR A 289 -12.62 6.50 -25.88
N TYR A 290 -11.28 6.61 -25.98
CA TYR A 290 -10.43 5.44 -26.20
C TYR A 290 -9.92 4.90 -24.87
N TRP A 291 -9.19 5.70 -24.10
CA TRP A 291 -8.65 5.26 -22.81
C TRP A 291 -9.74 5.22 -21.73
N GLY A 292 -10.72 6.10 -21.83
CA GLY A 292 -11.83 6.23 -20.90
C GLY A 292 -13.19 6.25 -21.58
N THR A 293 -14.16 6.83 -20.88
CA THR A 293 -15.54 7.00 -21.35
C THR A 293 -16.01 8.44 -21.14
N VAL A 294 -16.95 8.90 -21.95
CA VAL A 294 -17.67 10.16 -21.77
C VAL A 294 -19.15 9.81 -21.64
N ASN A 295 -19.77 10.18 -20.52
CA ASN A 295 -21.15 9.77 -20.19
C ASN A 295 -21.38 8.25 -20.32
N GLY A 296 -20.39 7.45 -19.89
CA GLY A 296 -20.43 5.98 -19.97
C GLY A 296 -20.19 5.40 -21.38
N GLN A 297 -19.90 6.23 -22.38
CA GLN A 297 -19.60 5.78 -23.75
C GLN A 297 -18.12 5.90 -24.08
N GLY A 298 -17.51 4.80 -24.54
CA GLY A 298 -16.10 4.72 -24.90
C GLY A 298 -15.57 3.29 -24.75
N GLN A 299 -14.32 3.07 -25.15
CA GLN A 299 -13.69 1.75 -25.10
C GLN A 299 -13.16 1.40 -23.70
N ASN A 300 -12.93 2.40 -22.82
CA ASN A 300 -12.40 2.20 -21.48
C ASN A 300 -11.14 1.29 -21.44
N CYS A 301 -10.22 1.48 -22.38
CA CYS A 301 -9.02 0.64 -22.48
C CYS A 301 -8.17 0.71 -21.21
N LEU A 302 -8.12 1.86 -20.52
CA LEU A 302 -7.37 2.00 -19.27
C LEU A 302 -8.00 1.17 -18.14
N GLY A 303 -9.32 1.24 -17.97
CA GLY A 303 -10.05 0.45 -16.98
C GLY A 303 -9.83 -1.06 -17.18
N THR A 304 -9.93 -1.52 -18.42
CA THR A 304 -9.64 -2.92 -18.80
C THR A 304 -8.22 -3.33 -18.44
N ILE A 305 -7.22 -2.48 -18.74
CA ILE A 305 -5.82 -2.72 -18.37
C ILE A 305 -5.65 -2.80 -16.85
N LEU A 306 -6.27 -1.91 -16.09
CA LEU A 306 -6.19 -1.89 -14.62
C LEU A 306 -6.76 -3.18 -14.02
N MET A 307 -7.93 -3.62 -14.48
CA MET A 307 -8.55 -4.87 -14.02
C MET A 307 -7.67 -6.09 -14.35
N ARG A 308 -7.06 -6.13 -15.54
CA ARG A 308 -6.07 -7.16 -15.89
C ARG A 308 -4.83 -7.13 -14.99
N VAL A 309 -4.26 -5.95 -14.78
CA VAL A 309 -3.07 -5.79 -13.92
C VAL A 309 -3.39 -6.17 -12.47
N ARG A 310 -4.60 -5.86 -12.00
CA ARG A 310 -5.12 -6.28 -10.69
C ARG A 310 -5.11 -7.80 -10.58
N GLU A 311 -5.70 -8.53 -11.53
CA GLU A 311 -5.74 -9.99 -11.53
C GLU A 311 -4.33 -10.62 -11.56
N GLU A 312 -3.43 -10.09 -12.39
CA GLU A 312 -2.07 -10.64 -12.54
C GLU A 312 -1.14 -10.39 -11.35
N LEU A 313 -1.43 -9.39 -10.50
CA LEU A 313 -0.58 -9.00 -9.38
C LEU A 313 -1.15 -9.38 -8.00
N GLN A 314 -2.33 -10.02 -7.97
CA GLN A 314 -2.93 -10.60 -6.76
C GLN A 314 -2.11 -11.78 -6.22
#